data_AF-A0A1C5QUC7-F1
#
_entry.id   AF-A0A1C5QUC7-F1
#
_cell.length_a   1.000
_cell.length_b   1.000
_cell.length_c   1.000
_cell.angle_alpha   90.00
_cell.angle_beta   90.00
_cell.angle_gamma   90.00
#
_symmetry.space_group_name_H-M   'P 1'
#
loop_
_entity.id
_entity.type
_entity.pdbx_description
1 polymer ?
#
loop_
_entity_poly.entity_id
_entity_poly.type
_entity_poly.pdbx_seq_one_letter_code
_entity_poly.pdbx_strand_id
1 'polypeptide(L)'
;MLKKAKENKKGFTLAELLIVVAIIAVLVAISIPIFTSQLEKSRDAVTLSNIRAAYAEASSAYLTESDGGTNVKYTAKTDSAAAYVVVNNVVVKGESGESTNFGDSQLPFSITENLSKKLDKKDTAGTINVKFTWAANGTCSADVAS
;
A
#
# COMPACT_ATOMS: atom_id res chain seq x y z
N MET A 1 1.51 -71.00 -19.47
CA MET A 1 1.70 -70.78 -18.02
C MET A 1 2.18 -69.34 -17.81
N LEU A 2 1.30 -68.42 -17.41
CA LEU A 2 1.66 -67.01 -17.17
C LEU A 2 1.95 -66.79 -15.68
N LYS A 3 3.21 -66.49 -15.36
CA LYS A 3 3.66 -66.19 -14.01
C LYS A 3 3.18 -64.78 -13.63
N LYS A 4 2.14 -64.71 -12.80
CA LYS A 4 1.55 -63.46 -12.29
C LYS A 4 2.61 -62.74 -11.43
N ALA A 5 3.14 -61.63 -11.94
CA ALA A 5 3.98 -60.74 -11.13
C ALA A 5 3.11 -60.17 -10.00
N LYS A 6 3.49 -60.45 -8.75
CA LYS A 6 2.81 -59.93 -7.57
C LYS A 6 3.10 -58.44 -7.49
N GLU A 7 2.19 -57.60 -7.99
CA GLU A 7 2.28 -56.15 -7.82
C GLU A 7 2.21 -55.83 -6.32
N ASN A 8 3.37 -55.59 -5.72
CA ASN A 8 3.48 -55.07 -4.37
C ASN A 8 2.99 -53.61 -4.37
N LYS A 9 1.67 -53.42 -4.32
CA LYS A 9 1.08 -52.11 -4.04
C LYS A 9 1.37 -51.76 -2.58
N LYS A 10 2.56 -51.19 -2.34
CA LYS A 10 2.90 -50.57 -1.05
C LYS A 10 1.99 -49.34 -0.90
N GLY A 11 0.95 -49.47 -0.07
CA GLY A 11 0.10 -48.36 0.32
C GLY A 11 0.84 -47.42 1.28
N PHE A 12 0.40 -46.16 1.32
CA PHE A 12 0.91 -45.15 2.23
C PHE A 12 0.59 -45.55 3.68
N THR A 13 1.58 -45.57 4.56
CA THR A 13 1.36 -45.88 5.97
C THR A 13 0.81 -44.65 6.70
N LEU A 14 -0.03 -44.86 7.71
CA LEU A 14 -0.52 -43.77 8.56
C LEU A 14 0.63 -43.04 9.26
N ALA A 15 1.71 -43.76 9.60
CA ALA A 15 2.91 -43.19 10.22
C ALA A 15 3.64 -42.23 9.26
N GLU A 16 3.75 -42.59 7.98
CA GLU A 16 4.33 -41.70 6.95
C GLU A 16 3.49 -40.44 6.75
N LEU A 17 2.15 -40.53 6.84
CA LEU A 17 1.29 -39.34 6.81
C LEU A 17 1.54 -38.45 8.02
N LEU A 18 1.53 -39.04 9.21
CA LEU A 18 1.60 -38.30 10.47
C LEU A 18 2.89 -37.49 10.61
N ILE A 19 4.03 -38.07 10.25
CA ILE A 19 5.30 -37.34 10.33
C ILE A 19 5.36 -36.16 9.35
N VAL A 20 4.74 -36.29 8.17
CA VAL A 20 4.68 -35.22 7.17
C VAL A 20 3.84 -34.05 7.68
N VAL A 21 2.64 -34.31 8.22
CA VAL A 21 1.81 -33.21 8.76
C VAL A 21 2.45 -32.56 9.99
N ALA A 22 3.16 -33.34 10.81
CA ALA A 22 3.90 -32.81 11.95
C ALA A 22 5.00 -31.81 11.51
N ILE A 23 5.78 -32.14 10.48
CA ILE A 23 6.80 -31.23 9.94
C ILE A 23 6.16 -29.99 9.31
N ILE A 24 5.09 -30.15 8.54
CA ILE A 24 4.37 -29.01 7.93
C ILE A 24 3.82 -28.07 9.01
N ALA A 25 3.29 -28.60 10.12
CA ALA A 25 2.77 -27.78 11.22
C ALA A 25 3.85 -26.86 11.83
N VAL A 26 5.08 -27.38 12.01
CA VAL A 26 6.21 -26.57 12.52
C VAL A 26 6.61 -25.48 11.52
N LEU A 27 6.68 -25.80 10.23
CA LEU A 27 7.04 -24.83 9.18
C LEU A 27 6.00 -23.71 9.09
N VAL A 28 4.71 -24.06 9.11
CA VAL A 28 3.60 -23.10 9.01
C VAL A 28 3.56 -22.18 10.22
N ALA A 29 3.81 -22.69 11.43
CA ALA A 29 3.81 -21.91 12.66
C ALA A 29 4.79 -20.72 12.61
N ILE A 30 5.96 -20.90 12.00
CA ILE A 30 6.97 -19.83 11.82
C ILE A 30 6.69 -19.01 10.56
N SER A 31 6.22 -19.65 9.49
CA SER A 31 6.06 -19.00 8.19
C SER A 31 4.93 -17.98 8.14
N ILE A 32 3.79 -18.26 8.81
CA ILE A 32 2.63 -17.35 8.82
C ILE A 32 2.98 -15.94 9.31
N PRO A 33 3.54 -15.74 10.53
CA PRO A 33 3.80 -14.39 11.02
C PRO A 33 4.80 -13.63 10.16
N ILE A 34 5.85 -14.31 9.67
CA ILE A 34 6.87 -13.70 8.80
C ILE A 34 6.25 -13.28 7.46
N PHE A 35 5.46 -14.16 6.84
CA PHE A 35 4.83 -13.87 5.56
C PHE A 35 3.83 -12.72 5.68
N THR A 36 3.01 -12.70 6.73
CA THR A 36 2.06 -11.62 6.99
C THR A 36 2.77 -10.27 7.12
N SER A 37 3.84 -10.19 7.94
CA SER A 37 4.59 -8.93 8.11
C SER A 37 5.27 -8.46 6.81
N GLN A 38 5.79 -9.37 5.99
CA GLN A 38 6.39 -9.00 4.70
C GLN A 38 5.34 -8.54 3.68
N LEU A 39 4.16 -9.16 3.69
CA LEU A 39 3.05 -8.76 2.83
C LEU A 39 2.54 -7.36 3.21
N GLU A 40 2.53 -7.03 4.50
CA GLU A 40 2.19 -5.68 5.00
C GLU A 40 3.21 -4.64 4.52
N LYS A 41 4.52 -4.86 4.75
CA LYS A 41 5.58 -3.96 4.25
C LYS A 41 5.50 -3.73 2.74
N SER A 42 5.12 -4.77 1.98
CA SER A 42 4.95 -4.67 0.53
C SER A 42 3.76 -3.78 0.15
N ARG A 43 2.67 -3.80 0.94
CA ARG A 43 1.51 -2.91 0.74
C ARG A 43 1.86 -1.47 1.06
N ASP A 44 2.62 -1.21 2.11
CA ASP A 44 3.07 0.14 2.48
C ASP A 44 4.00 0.73 1.42
N ALA A 45 4.94 -0.08 0.91
CA ALA A 45 5.82 0.34 -0.19
C ALA A 45 5.02 0.74 -1.45
N VAL A 46 3.94 0.02 -1.76
CA VAL A 46 3.04 0.36 -2.87
C VAL A 46 2.27 1.65 -2.58
N THR A 47 1.69 1.80 -1.39
CA THR A 47 1.00 3.03 -0.96
C THR A 47 1.92 4.23 -1.08
N LEU A 48 3.14 4.13 -0.55
CA LEU A 48 4.17 5.18 -0.63
C LEU A 48 4.51 5.53 -2.10
N SER A 49 4.68 4.52 -2.96
CA SER A 49 4.91 4.74 -4.39
C SER A 49 3.74 5.47 -5.06
N ASN A 50 2.51 5.10 -4.74
CA ASN A 50 1.31 5.72 -5.31
C ASN A 50 1.17 7.18 -4.90
N ILE A 51 1.46 7.52 -3.63
CA ILE A 51 1.41 8.92 -3.17
C ILE A 51 2.50 9.74 -3.84
N ARG A 52 3.72 9.19 -4.01
CA ARG A 52 4.78 9.89 -4.76
C ARG A 52 4.39 10.14 -6.21
N ALA A 53 3.74 9.17 -6.85
CA ALA A 53 3.22 9.34 -8.20
C ALA A 53 2.13 10.44 -8.26
N ALA A 54 1.21 10.44 -7.29
CA ALA A 54 0.20 11.49 -7.16
C ALA A 54 0.84 12.88 -6.95
N TYR A 55 1.89 12.97 -6.12
CA TYR A 55 2.63 14.22 -5.94
C TYR A 55 3.29 14.71 -7.24
N ALA A 56 3.89 13.81 -8.02
CA ALA A 56 4.48 14.18 -9.30
C ALA A 56 3.44 14.73 -10.29
N GLU A 57 2.26 14.10 -10.35
CA GLU A 57 1.14 14.57 -11.18
C GLU A 57 0.63 15.93 -10.69
N ALA A 58 0.47 16.08 -9.37
CA ALA A 58 0.03 17.31 -8.75
C ALA A 58 1.01 18.46 -8.97
N SER A 59 2.31 18.19 -8.85
CA SER A 59 3.37 19.16 -9.08
C SER A 59 3.39 19.63 -10.53
N SER A 60 3.17 18.73 -11.50
CA SER A 60 3.05 19.11 -12.90
C SER A 60 1.87 20.05 -13.14
N ALA A 61 0.69 19.70 -12.62
CA ALA A 61 -0.52 20.51 -12.74
C ALA A 61 -0.39 21.88 -12.05
N TYR A 62 0.30 21.93 -10.90
CA TYR A 62 0.60 23.17 -10.20
C TYR A 62 1.50 24.11 -11.02
N LEU A 63 2.55 23.56 -11.64
CA LEU A 63 3.49 24.34 -12.45
C LEU A 63 2.89 24.83 -13.78
N THR A 64 1.94 24.09 -14.35
CA THR A 64 1.24 24.49 -15.58
C THR A 64 -0.01 25.31 -15.32
N GLU A 65 -0.38 25.50 -14.05
CA GLU A 65 -1.61 26.19 -13.61
C GLU A 65 -2.87 25.67 -14.31
N SER A 66 -2.91 24.36 -14.54
CA SER A 66 -3.94 23.70 -15.31
C SER A 66 -4.26 22.32 -14.77
N ASP A 67 -5.46 21.82 -15.04
CA ASP A 67 -5.82 20.44 -14.74
C ASP A 67 -4.85 19.44 -15.41
N GLY A 68 -4.64 18.30 -14.76
CA GLY A 68 -3.82 17.20 -15.24
C GLY A 68 -4.67 15.95 -15.50
N GLY A 69 -4.83 15.58 -16.77
CA GLY A 69 -5.66 14.42 -17.12
C GLY A 69 -7.09 14.48 -16.54
N THR A 70 -7.70 13.32 -16.29
CA THR A 70 -9.09 13.23 -15.78
C THR A 70 -9.16 13.35 -14.25
N ASN A 71 -8.11 12.92 -13.54
CA ASN A 71 -8.14 12.76 -12.09
C ASN A 71 -7.45 13.90 -11.32
N VAL A 72 -6.75 14.82 -11.99
CA VAL A 72 -6.06 15.94 -11.33
C VAL A 72 -6.75 17.25 -11.60
N LYS A 73 -7.10 17.95 -10.52
CA LYS A 73 -7.76 19.25 -10.58
C LYS A 73 -6.89 20.32 -9.94
N TYR A 74 -6.55 21.34 -10.71
CA TYR A 74 -5.83 22.51 -10.23
C TYR A 74 -6.82 23.58 -9.75
N THR A 75 -6.57 24.13 -8.56
CA THR A 75 -7.30 25.27 -8.02
C THR A 75 -6.34 26.42 -7.80
N ALA A 76 -6.56 27.51 -8.54
CA ALA A 76 -5.75 28.72 -8.46
C ALA A 76 -5.81 29.38 -7.08
N LYS A 77 -4.75 30.11 -6.76
CA LYS A 77 -4.67 30.93 -5.54
C LYS A 77 -5.74 32.01 -5.59
N THR A 78 -6.40 32.25 -4.46
CA THR A 78 -7.28 33.41 -4.26
C THR A 78 -6.75 34.26 -3.11
N ASP A 79 -7.34 35.43 -2.89
CA ASP A 79 -6.93 36.35 -1.82
C ASP A 79 -7.04 35.74 -0.41
N SER A 80 -7.83 34.66 -0.24
CA SER A 80 -8.07 33.99 1.05
C SER A 80 -7.60 32.53 1.12
N ALA A 81 -7.06 31.97 0.03
CA ALA A 81 -6.64 30.56 0.00
C ALA A 81 -5.42 30.34 -0.89
N ALA A 82 -4.51 29.49 -0.43
CA ALA A 82 -3.37 29.02 -1.22
C ALA A 82 -3.85 28.20 -2.43
N ALA A 83 -3.07 28.22 -3.51
CA ALA A 83 -3.29 27.31 -4.64
C ALA A 83 -3.05 25.87 -4.19
N TYR A 84 -3.90 24.96 -4.68
CA TYR A 84 -3.81 23.55 -4.36
C TYR A 84 -4.23 22.69 -5.55
N VAL A 85 -3.81 21.44 -5.53
CA VAL A 85 -4.13 20.45 -6.55
C VAL A 85 -4.72 19.22 -5.87
N VAL A 86 -5.84 18.72 -6.39
CA VAL A 86 -6.46 17.48 -5.92
C VAL A 86 -6.20 16.37 -6.93
N VAL A 87 -5.56 15.30 -6.48
CA VAL A 87 -5.43 14.05 -7.24
C VAL A 87 -6.46 13.07 -6.71
N ASN A 88 -7.39 12.70 -7.57
CA ASN A 88 -8.46 11.77 -7.24
C ASN A 88 -8.03 10.33 -7.44
N ASN A 89 -8.67 9.43 -6.70
CA ASN A 89 -8.53 7.99 -6.85
C ASN A 89 -7.12 7.42 -6.58
N VAL A 90 -6.36 8.03 -5.66
CA VAL A 90 -5.05 7.52 -5.25
C VAL A 90 -5.25 6.22 -4.47
N VAL A 91 -4.68 5.13 -4.99
CA VAL A 91 -4.84 3.80 -4.39
C VAL A 91 -3.96 3.67 -3.15
N VAL A 92 -4.59 3.35 -2.03
CA VAL A 92 -3.94 3.00 -0.77
C VAL A 92 -4.19 1.54 -0.47
N LYS A 93 -3.14 0.82 -0.12
CA LYS A 93 -3.21 -0.56 0.35
C LYS A 93 -2.95 -0.52 1.86
N GLY A 94 -4.02 -0.44 2.64
CA GLY A 94 -3.92 -0.31 4.10
C GLY A 94 -3.20 -1.48 4.79
N GLU A 95 -2.62 -1.18 5.95
CA GLU A 95 -1.94 -2.06 6.92
C GLU A 95 -2.98 -2.92 7.69
N SER A 96 -2.56 -3.94 8.45
CA SER A 96 -3.39 -4.52 9.52
C SER A 96 -2.73 -4.49 10.90
N GLY A 97 -1.94 -3.45 11.19
CA GLY A 97 -1.35 -3.24 12.50
C GLY A 97 0.03 -2.62 12.42
N GLU A 98 0.19 -1.52 13.17
CA GLU A 98 1.44 -0.88 13.55
C GLU A 98 1.98 0.27 12.68
N SER A 99 1.13 1.28 12.42
CA SER A 99 1.50 2.69 12.19
C SER A 99 2.87 2.83 11.52
N THR A 100 2.98 2.41 10.27
CA THR A 100 4.10 2.85 9.45
C THR A 100 3.95 4.35 9.30
N ASN A 101 4.58 5.10 10.20
CA ASN A 101 4.85 6.49 9.96
C ASN A 101 5.54 6.51 8.59
N PHE A 102 4.83 6.92 7.54
CA PHE A 102 5.40 7.27 6.24
C PHE A 102 6.27 8.49 6.54
N GLY A 103 7.42 8.24 7.17
CA GLY A 103 8.16 9.26 7.90
C GLY A 103 8.49 10.38 6.94
N ASP A 104 8.37 11.61 7.41
CA ASP A 104 8.61 12.83 6.63
C ASP A 104 9.95 12.83 5.86
N SER A 105 10.88 11.93 6.20
CA SER A 105 12.13 11.69 5.47
C SER A 105 11.99 10.94 4.12
N GLN A 106 10.86 10.30 3.83
CA GLN A 106 10.65 9.50 2.61
C GLN A 106 9.83 10.23 1.54
N LEU A 107 9.22 11.35 1.88
CA LEU A 107 8.33 12.12 1.01
C LEU A 107 8.89 13.53 0.81
N PRO A 108 8.77 14.11 -0.40
CA PRO A 108 9.22 15.48 -0.67
C PRO A 108 8.25 16.56 -0.16
N PHE A 109 7.24 16.18 0.63
CA PHE A 109 6.18 17.04 1.16
C PHE A 109 5.78 16.55 2.56
N SER A 110 5.22 17.43 3.37
CA SER A 110 4.73 17.07 4.70
C SER A 110 3.30 16.52 4.62
N ILE A 111 2.98 15.51 5.42
CA ILE A 111 1.63 14.94 5.50
C ILE A 111 0.89 15.47 6.73
N THR A 112 -0.40 15.78 6.56
CA THR A 112 -1.28 16.15 7.69
C THR A 112 -1.74 14.91 8.44
N GLU A 113 -2.07 15.04 9.73
CA GLU A 113 -2.57 13.92 10.55
C GLU A 113 -3.80 13.20 9.96
N ASN A 114 -4.67 13.92 9.25
CA ASN A 114 -5.86 13.31 8.64
C ASN A 114 -5.48 12.39 7.47
N LEU A 115 -4.45 12.77 6.73
CA LEU A 115 -3.90 11.97 5.65
C LEU A 115 -3.09 10.81 6.20
N SER A 116 -2.22 11.02 7.19
CA SER A 116 -1.50 9.90 7.83
C SER A 116 -2.47 8.84 8.35
N LYS A 117 -3.52 9.25 9.09
CA LYS A 117 -4.59 8.34 9.54
C LYS A 117 -5.36 7.63 8.42
N LYS A 118 -5.37 8.17 7.20
CA LYS A 118 -6.03 7.56 6.02
C LYS A 118 -5.11 6.65 5.23
N LEU A 119 -3.81 6.93 5.24
CA LEU A 119 -2.76 6.10 4.68
C LEU A 119 -2.49 4.88 5.58
N ASP A 120 -2.52 5.08 6.89
CA ASP A 120 -2.24 4.08 7.92
C ASP A 120 -3.50 3.23 8.29
N LYS A 121 -4.55 3.27 7.47
CA LYS A 121 -5.80 2.58 7.85
C LYS A 121 -5.63 1.07 7.84
N LYS A 122 -5.79 0.53 9.05
CA LYS A 122 -5.99 -0.89 9.37
C LYS A 122 -7.05 -1.63 8.53
N ASP A 123 -7.91 -0.93 7.77
CA ASP A 123 -9.09 -1.51 7.12
C ASP A 123 -9.57 -0.78 5.86
N THR A 124 -8.70 -0.19 5.03
CA THR A 124 -9.17 0.33 3.74
C THR A 124 -8.13 0.18 2.65
N ALA A 125 -8.07 -1.03 2.05
CA ALA A 125 -7.68 -1.08 0.64
C ALA A 125 -8.73 -0.28 -0.13
N GLY A 126 -8.32 0.81 -0.75
CA GLY A 126 -9.27 1.71 -1.37
C GLY A 126 -8.61 2.87 -2.06
N THR A 127 -9.44 3.81 -2.48
CA THR A 127 -9.02 5.03 -3.14
C THR A 127 -9.25 6.21 -2.22
N ILE A 128 -8.26 7.10 -2.11
CA ILE A 128 -8.39 8.39 -1.44
C ILE A 128 -8.14 9.52 -2.44
N ASN A 129 -8.73 10.67 -2.18
CA ASN A 129 -8.43 11.88 -2.91
C ASN A 129 -7.42 12.67 -2.07
N VAL A 130 -6.29 13.04 -2.66
CA VAL A 130 -5.19 13.72 -1.97
C VAL A 130 -5.10 15.14 -2.49
N LYS A 131 -5.12 16.10 -1.57
CA LYS A 131 -4.97 17.52 -1.84
C LYS A 131 -3.54 17.94 -1.49
N PHE A 132 -2.81 18.44 -2.48
CA PHE A 132 -1.48 19.01 -2.32
C PHE A 132 -1.59 20.53 -2.34
N THR A 133 -1.07 21.19 -1.31
CA THR A 133 -1.11 22.65 -1.15
C THR A 133 0.32 23.17 -1.12
N TRP A 134 0.62 24.18 -1.95
CA TRP A 134 1.94 24.83 -1.95
C TRP A 134 1.86 26.16 -1.21
N ALA A 135 2.69 26.28 -0.18
CA ALA A 135 2.87 27.54 0.53
C ALA A 135 3.79 28.48 -0.26
N ALA A 136 3.71 29.78 0.04
CA ALA A 136 4.49 30.81 -0.65
C ALA A 136 6.02 30.64 -0.51
N ASN A 137 6.47 29.91 0.52
CA ASN A 137 7.86 29.53 0.75
C ASN A 137 8.32 28.31 -0.06
N GLY A 138 7.47 27.78 -0.95
CA GLY A 138 7.78 26.62 -1.80
C GLY A 138 7.58 25.27 -1.12
N THR A 139 7.17 25.21 0.15
CA THR A 139 6.90 23.94 0.83
C THR A 139 5.54 23.38 0.41
N CYS A 140 5.47 22.08 0.14
CA CYS A 140 4.22 21.39 -0.15
C CYS A 140 3.73 20.63 1.10
N SER A 141 2.43 20.72 1.36
CA SER A 141 1.74 19.87 2.32
C SER A 141 0.63 19.07 1.63
N ALA A 142 0.45 17.82 2.07
CA ALA A 142 -0.60 16.95 1.60
C ALA A 142 -1.64 16.70 2.69
N ASP A 143 -2.90 16.73 2.31
CA ASP A 143 -4.03 16.37 3.16
C ASP A 143 -5.07 15.57 2.38
N VAL A 144 -6.03 14.98 3.07
CA VAL A 144 -7.20 14.34 2.47
C VAL A 144 -8.06 15.45 1.82
N ALA A 145 -8.41 15.27 0.56
CA ALA A 145 -9.42 16.12 -0.07
C ALA A 145 -10.79 15.76 0.52
N SER A 146 -11.52 16.78 0.97
CA SER A 146 -12.90 16.67 1.46
C SER A 146 -13.87 16.27 0.36
#